data_AF-A0A429X900-F1
#
_entry.id   AF-A0A429X900-F1
#
_cell.length_a   1.000
_cell.length_b   1.000
_cell.length_c   1.000
_cell.angle_alpha   90.00
_cell.angle_beta   90.00
_cell.angle_gamma   90.00
#
_symmetry.space_group_name_H-M   'P 1'
#
loop_
_entity.id
_entity.type
_entity.pdbx_description
1 polymer ?
#
loop_
_entity_poly.entity_id
_entity_poly.type
_entity_poly.pdbx_seq_one_letter_code
_entity_poly.pdbx_strand_id
1 'polypeptide(L)'
;MINSIKVMRESLKDPGEGLTAQYGVESSLPKPKGMTSDPVHREVIRRGKRVKKIREFEEKILEFQGLFHKVHDERECEVLYWLLEGKSYRWIGYHMGLSASHIQRLRNNIIDHMSDTNVTNGTKDTDLKNEKCAC
;
A
#
# COMPACT_ATOMS: atom_id res chain seq x y z
N MET A 1 -2.76 -3.46 -1.53
CA MET A 1 -1.59 -3.27 -2.43
C MET A 1 -1.86 -3.83 -3.83
N ILE A 2 -2.50 -4.98 -3.95
CA ILE A 2 -2.81 -5.63 -5.23
C ILE A 2 -3.70 -4.73 -6.11
N ASN A 3 -4.77 -4.15 -5.54
CA ASN A 3 -5.61 -3.22 -6.29
C ASN A 3 -4.84 -2.00 -6.80
N SER A 4 -3.86 -1.50 -6.03
CA SER A 4 -3.01 -0.38 -6.46
C SER A 4 -2.13 -0.77 -7.65
N ILE A 5 -1.54 -1.98 -7.65
CA ILE A 5 -0.80 -2.51 -8.81
C ILE A 5 -1.72 -2.60 -10.03
N LYS A 6 -2.95 -3.13 -9.85
CA LYS A 6 -3.94 -3.22 -10.93
C LYS A 6 -4.22 -1.87 -11.56
N VAL A 7 -4.54 -0.85 -10.75
CA VAL A 7 -4.77 0.52 -11.21
C VAL A 7 -3.55 1.10 -11.92
N MET A 8 -2.35 0.89 -11.37
CA MET A 8 -1.12 1.38 -11.97
C MET A 8 -0.80 0.70 -13.31
N ARG A 9 -0.99 -0.62 -13.42
CA ARG A 9 -0.82 -1.37 -14.68
C ARG A 9 -1.84 -0.93 -15.73
N GLU A 10 -3.09 -0.72 -15.35
CA GLU A 10 -4.12 -0.22 -16.27
C GLU A 10 -3.72 1.14 -16.83
N SER A 11 -3.27 2.03 -15.97
CA SER A 11 -2.83 3.37 -16.36
C SER A 11 -1.50 3.40 -17.16
N LEU A 12 -0.82 2.25 -17.35
CA LEU A 12 0.33 2.12 -18.25
C LEU A 12 -0.06 1.66 -19.65
N LYS A 13 -1.26 1.08 -19.83
CA LYS A 13 -1.74 0.62 -21.14
C LYS A 13 -1.97 1.78 -22.10
N ASP A 14 -2.52 2.89 -21.61
CA ASP A 14 -2.86 4.03 -22.43
C ASP A 14 -1.74 5.09 -22.44
N PRO A 15 -1.12 5.41 -23.60
CA PRO A 15 -0.33 6.61 -23.79
C PRO A 15 -1.26 7.83 -23.72
N GLY A 16 -1.32 8.50 -22.57
CA GLY A 16 -2.23 9.63 -22.34
C GLY A 16 -2.21 10.69 -23.45
N GLU A 17 -3.31 11.45 -23.53
CA GLU A 17 -3.74 12.38 -24.60
C GLU A 17 -2.71 13.44 -25.08
N GLY A 18 -1.55 13.55 -24.43
CA GLY A 18 -0.48 14.51 -24.74
C GLY A 18 0.62 14.01 -25.67
N LEU A 19 0.55 12.78 -26.19
CA LEU A 19 1.53 12.24 -27.15
C LEU A 19 1.17 12.53 -28.61
N THR A 20 -0.12 12.74 -28.90
CA THR A 20 -0.56 13.17 -30.23
C THR A 20 -0.19 14.63 -30.47
N ALA A 21 0.39 14.91 -31.63
CA ALA A 21 0.69 16.27 -32.04
C ALA A 21 -0.60 17.12 -31.96
N GLN A 22 -0.49 18.30 -31.37
CA GLN A 22 -1.59 19.27 -31.38
C GLN A 22 -1.76 19.71 -32.84
N TYR A 23 -2.83 19.31 -33.51
CA TYR A 23 -3.12 19.75 -34.88
C TYR A 23 -4.01 20.99 -34.83
N GLY A 24 -3.64 22.07 -35.53
CA GLY A 24 -4.41 23.33 -35.57
C GLY A 24 -3.55 24.59 -35.55
N VAL A 25 -4.21 25.75 -35.60
CA VAL A 25 -3.57 27.10 -35.61
C VAL A 25 -2.66 27.30 -34.38
N GLU A 26 -3.02 26.69 -33.25
CA GLU A 26 -2.24 26.65 -32.00
C GLU A 26 -0.84 26.03 -32.15
N SER A 27 -0.63 25.14 -33.13
CA SER A 27 0.68 24.55 -33.43
C SER A 27 1.56 25.42 -34.31
N SER A 28 0.98 26.43 -34.97
CA SER A 28 1.72 27.41 -35.78
C SER A 28 2.31 28.55 -34.95
N LEU A 29 1.90 28.69 -33.67
CA LEU A 29 2.48 29.69 -32.77
C LEU A 29 3.85 29.20 -32.25
N PRO A 30 4.88 30.07 -32.24
CA PRO A 30 6.17 29.73 -31.69
C PRO A 30 6.06 29.45 -30.18
N LYS A 31 6.42 28.24 -29.77
CA LYS A 31 6.44 27.86 -28.35
C LYS A 31 7.53 28.65 -27.60
N PRO A 32 7.29 29.08 -26.36
CA PRO A 32 8.30 29.76 -25.54
C PRO A 32 9.55 28.89 -25.41
N LYS A 33 10.72 29.45 -25.74
CA LYS A 33 12.02 28.77 -25.63
C LYS A 33 12.29 28.37 -24.17
N GLY A 34 12.58 27.10 -23.91
CA GLY A 34 13.09 26.62 -22.61
C GLY A 34 12.29 25.51 -21.93
N MET A 35 11.09 25.16 -22.42
CA MET A 35 10.38 23.96 -21.97
C MET A 35 10.88 22.76 -22.79
N THR A 36 11.31 21.69 -22.13
CA THR A 36 11.68 20.42 -22.77
C THR A 36 10.53 19.95 -23.65
N SER A 37 10.71 20.10 -24.95
CA SER A 37 9.70 20.02 -25.99
C SER A 37 9.41 18.61 -26.48
N ASP A 38 9.92 17.58 -25.78
CA ASP A 38 9.77 16.18 -26.17
C ASP A 38 8.73 15.46 -25.28
N PRO A 39 7.47 15.34 -25.75
CA PRO A 39 6.42 14.58 -25.07
C PRO A 39 6.79 13.12 -24.85
N VAL A 40 7.56 12.51 -25.77
CA VAL A 40 7.96 11.10 -25.69
C VAL A 40 8.92 10.91 -24.54
N HIS A 41 9.95 11.76 -24.42
CA HIS A 41 10.89 11.69 -23.31
C HIS A 41 10.22 11.88 -21.95
N ARG A 42 9.28 12.83 -21.85
CA ARG A 42 8.49 13.05 -20.61
C ARG A 42 7.66 11.82 -20.25
N GLU A 43 7.03 11.19 -21.24
CA GLU A 43 6.26 9.96 -21.06
C GLU A 43 7.14 8.81 -20.58
N VAL A 44 8.33 8.63 -21.18
CA VAL A 44 9.29 7.60 -20.78
C VAL A 44 9.68 7.75 -19.31
N ILE A 45 9.99 8.97 -18.86
CA ILE A 45 10.30 9.24 -17.45
C ILE A 45 9.10 8.91 -16.54
N ARG A 46 7.90 9.32 -16.94
CA ARG A 46 6.66 9.06 -16.19
C ARG A 46 6.38 7.56 -16.04
N ARG A 47 6.51 6.80 -17.14
CA ARG A 47 6.37 5.34 -17.16
C ARG A 47 7.44 4.66 -16.31
N GLY A 48 8.71 5.08 -16.44
CA GLY A 48 9.81 4.55 -15.65
C GLY A 48 9.57 4.67 -14.14
N LYS A 49 9.10 5.83 -13.67
CA LYS A 49 8.72 6.03 -12.26
C LYS A 49 7.58 5.11 -11.81
N ARG A 50 6.58 4.88 -12.66
CA ARG A 50 5.45 3.99 -12.35
C ARG A 50 5.85 2.52 -12.29
N VAL A 51 6.65 2.07 -13.25
CA VAL A 51 7.17 0.68 -13.29
C VAL A 51 8.00 0.39 -12.05
N LYS A 52 8.87 1.33 -11.63
CA LYS A 52 9.64 1.19 -10.40
C LYS A 52 8.74 0.96 -9.17
N LYS A 53 7.69 1.77 -9.01
CA LYS A 53 6.72 1.61 -7.92
C LYS A 53 5.93 0.30 -7.98
N ILE A 54 5.56 -0.16 -9.18
CA ILE A 54 4.89 -1.46 -9.35
C ILE A 54 5.79 -2.57 -8.83
N ARG A 55 7.07 -2.57 -9.23
CA ARG A 55 8.04 -3.56 -8.76
C ARG A 55 8.24 -3.53 -7.25
N GLU A 56 8.33 -2.35 -6.65
CA GLU A 56 8.43 -2.21 -5.17
C GLU A 56 7.22 -2.81 -4.45
N PHE A 57 6.00 -2.71 -5.01
CA PHE A 57 4.83 -3.37 -4.42
C PHE A 57 4.80 -4.87 -4.67
N GLU A 58 5.25 -5.33 -5.83
CA GLU A 58 5.34 -6.77 -6.14
C GLU A 58 6.32 -7.49 -5.20
N GLU A 59 7.50 -6.91 -4.98
CA GLU A 59 8.50 -7.43 -4.04
C GLU A 59 7.92 -7.54 -2.62
N LYS A 60 7.26 -6.48 -2.13
CA LYS A 60 6.59 -6.51 -0.82
C LYS A 60 5.49 -7.55 -0.72
N ILE A 61 4.67 -7.71 -1.76
CA ILE A 61 3.59 -8.71 -1.76
C ILE A 61 4.18 -10.12 -1.72
N LEU A 62 5.26 -10.39 -2.45
CA LEU A 62 5.95 -11.68 -2.42
C LEU A 62 6.51 -11.99 -1.03
N GLU A 63 7.12 -11.00 -0.37
CA GLU A 63 7.59 -11.15 1.02
C GLU A 63 6.43 -11.50 1.96
N PHE A 64 5.30 -10.78 1.88
CA PHE A 64 4.12 -11.07 2.70
C PHE A 64 3.53 -12.45 2.37
N GLN A 65 3.42 -12.81 1.09
CA GLN A 65 2.93 -14.12 0.63
C GLN A 65 3.77 -15.26 1.19
N GLY A 66 5.09 -15.09 1.23
CA GLY A 66 6.01 -16.05 1.83
C GLY A 66 5.76 -16.28 3.32
N LEU A 67 5.17 -15.32 4.04
CA LEU A 67 4.92 -15.37 5.48
C LEU A 67 3.51 -15.86 5.87
N PHE A 68 2.63 -16.15 4.91
CA PHE A 68 1.25 -16.60 5.19
C PHE A 68 1.18 -17.85 6.06
N HIS A 69 2.17 -18.75 5.92
CA HIS A 69 2.23 -19.99 6.69
C HIS A 69 2.34 -19.78 8.21
N LYS A 70 2.71 -18.58 8.67
CA LYS A 70 2.84 -18.25 10.09
C LYS A 70 1.53 -17.82 10.74
N VAL A 71 0.52 -17.46 9.94
CA VAL A 71 -0.79 -17.05 10.45
C VAL A 71 -1.70 -18.27 10.48
N HIS A 72 -2.14 -18.65 11.68
CA HIS A 72 -2.92 -19.88 11.88
C HIS A 72 -4.40 -19.63 12.16
N ASP A 73 -4.80 -18.45 12.66
CA ASP A 73 -6.23 -18.13 12.85
C ASP A 73 -6.90 -17.81 11.51
N GLU A 74 -8.01 -18.49 11.22
CA GLU A 74 -8.82 -18.32 10.01
C GLU A 74 -9.30 -16.87 9.85
N ARG A 75 -9.69 -16.23 10.96
CA ARG A 75 -10.15 -14.82 10.93
C ARG A 75 -9.03 -13.86 10.59
N GLU A 76 -7.82 -14.13 11.09
CA GLU A 76 -6.64 -13.32 10.79
C GLU A 76 -6.21 -13.50 9.33
N CYS A 77 -6.30 -14.73 8.80
CA CYS A 77 -6.09 -15.01 7.38
C CYS A 77 -7.04 -14.22 6.48
N GLU A 78 -8.34 -14.16 6.81
CA GLU A 78 -9.31 -13.37 6.04
C GLU A 78 -8.99 -11.87 6.09
N VAL A 79 -8.71 -11.33 7.29
CA VAL A 79 -8.31 -9.92 7.44
C VAL A 79 -7.08 -9.62 6.60
N LEU A 80 -6.06 -10.47 6.68
CA LEU A 80 -4.82 -10.31 5.90
C LEU A 80 -5.09 -10.31 4.39
N TYR A 81 -5.93 -11.23 3.91
CA TYR A 81 -6.33 -11.29 2.51
C TYR A 81 -6.94 -9.96 2.03
N TRP A 82 -7.91 -9.42 2.79
CA TRP A 82 -8.55 -8.15 2.43
C TRP A 82 -7.61 -6.94 2.53
N LEU A 83 -6.64 -6.96 3.45
CA LEU A 83 -5.61 -5.94 3.55
C LEU A 83 -4.67 -5.96 2.33
N LEU A 84 -4.29 -7.14 1.84
CA LEU A 84 -3.48 -7.25 0.63
C LEU A 84 -4.23 -6.78 -0.62
N GLU A 85 -5.53 -7.07 -0.70
CA GLU A 85 -6.40 -6.53 -1.74
C GLU A 85 -6.47 -4.99 -1.66
N GLY A 86 -6.34 -4.43 -0.45
CA GLY A 86 -6.29 -3.00 -0.20
C GLY A 86 -7.63 -2.42 0.23
N LYS A 87 -8.48 -3.23 0.89
CA LYS A 87 -9.72 -2.76 1.50
C LYS A 87 -9.43 -1.96 2.77
N SER A 88 -10.29 -1.00 3.09
CA SER A 88 -10.15 -0.19 4.31
C SER A 88 -10.62 -0.98 5.55
N TYR A 89 -10.09 -0.64 6.74
CA TYR A 89 -10.53 -1.29 7.99
C TYR A 89 -12.03 -1.17 8.24
N ARG A 90 -12.63 -0.05 7.82
CA ARG A 90 -14.08 0.17 7.90
C ARG A 90 -14.83 -0.82 7.03
N TRP A 91 -14.35 -1.05 5.80
CA TRP A 91 -14.97 -2.01 4.87
C TRP A 91 -14.81 -3.44 5.36
N ILE A 92 -13.61 -3.81 5.84
CA ILE A 92 -13.33 -5.15 6.38
C ILE A 92 -14.17 -5.40 7.63
N GLY A 93 -14.23 -4.43 8.54
CA GLY A 93 -15.07 -4.52 9.74
C GLY A 93 -16.54 -4.71 9.39
N TYR A 94 -17.07 -3.94 8.43
CA TYR A 94 -18.43 -4.13 7.95
C TYR A 94 -18.66 -5.52 7.32
N HIS A 95 -17.71 -6.00 6.51
CA HIS A 95 -17.77 -7.31 5.87
C HIS A 95 -17.76 -8.47 6.88
N MET A 96 -17.00 -8.35 7.97
CA MET A 96 -16.83 -9.39 8.98
C MET A 96 -17.73 -9.22 10.22
N GLY A 97 -18.54 -8.15 10.29
CA GLY A 97 -19.33 -7.82 11.48
C GLY A 97 -18.50 -7.36 12.69
N LEU A 98 -17.31 -6.82 12.46
CA LEU A 98 -16.37 -6.35 13.49
C LEU A 98 -16.19 -4.83 13.46
N SER A 99 -15.75 -4.25 14.59
CA SER A 99 -15.37 -2.83 14.61
C SER A 99 -14.02 -2.61 13.92
N ALA A 100 -13.81 -1.42 13.35
CA ALA A 100 -12.53 -1.07 12.73
C ALA A 100 -11.35 -1.17 13.72
N SER A 101 -11.58 -0.88 15.00
CA SER A 101 -10.58 -1.05 16.06
C SER A 101 -10.23 -2.52 16.31
N HIS A 102 -11.20 -3.43 16.17
CA HIS A 102 -10.93 -4.87 16.27
C HIS A 102 -10.08 -5.35 15.10
N ILE A 103 -10.36 -4.89 13.87
CA ILE A 103 -9.52 -5.17 12.70
C ILE A 103 -8.09 -4.66 12.89
N GLN A 104 -7.92 -3.48 13.51
CA GLN A 104 -6.60 -2.96 13.84
C GLN A 104 -5.83 -3.85 14.82
N ARG A 105 -6.52 -4.44 15.81
CA ARG A 105 -5.90 -5.41 16.75
C ARG A 105 -5.50 -6.69 16.04
N LEU A 106 -6.37 -7.26 15.20
CA LEU A 106 -6.05 -8.46 14.40
C LEU A 106 -4.85 -8.20 13.49
N ARG A 107 -4.78 -7.01 12.86
CA ARG A 107 -3.59 -6.62 12.10
C ARG A 107 -2.32 -6.64 12.96
N ASN A 108 -2.36 -6.14 14.19
CA ASN A 108 -1.20 -6.12 15.06
C ASN A 108 -0.77 -7.54 15.44
N ASN A 109 -1.71 -8.42 15.80
CA ASN A 109 -1.41 -9.84 16.05
C ASN A 109 -0.76 -10.51 14.83
N ILE A 110 -1.28 -10.26 13.62
CA ILE A 110 -0.68 -10.76 12.37
C ILE A 110 0.77 -10.28 12.24
N ILE A 111 1.04 -9.01 12.54
CA ILE A 111 2.40 -8.47 12.52
C ILE A 111 3.27 -9.18 13.55
N ASP A 112 2.76 -9.40 14.76
CA ASP A 112 3.48 -10.09 15.83
C ASP A 112 3.88 -11.51 15.37
N HIS A 113 2.92 -12.29 14.85
CA HIS A 113 3.16 -13.62 14.27
C HIS A 113 4.18 -13.62 13.12
N MET A 114 4.18 -12.59 12.29
CA MET A 114 5.15 -12.46 11.20
C MET A 114 6.54 -12.06 11.70
N SER A 115 6.60 -11.25 12.76
CA SER A 115 7.80 -10.65 13.35
C SER A 115 8.55 -11.57 14.32
N ASP A 116 7.99 -12.73 14.67
CA ASP A 116 8.58 -13.78 15.52
C ASP A 116 9.84 -14.47 14.92
N THR A 117 10.71 -13.68 14.30
CA THR A 117 12.14 -13.94 14.19
C THR A 117 12.87 -13.03 15.20
N ASN A 118 13.05 -13.53 16.42
CA ASN A 118 14.07 -13.12 17.39
C ASN A 118 14.15 -11.63 17.79
N VAL A 119 13.11 -11.07 18.43
CA VAL A 119 13.35 -10.00 19.42
C VAL A 119 12.45 -10.24 20.63
N THR A 120 13.01 -10.77 21.71
CA THR A 120 12.40 -10.75 23.04
C THR A 120 12.29 -9.30 23.50
N ASN A 121 11.23 -8.60 23.09
CA ASN A 121 10.88 -7.32 23.66
C ASN A 121 10.29 -7.59 25.05
N GLY A 122 11.16 -7.49 26.06
CA GLY A 122 10.81 -7.73 27.46
C GLY A 122 9.56 -6.98 27.86
N THR A 123 8.63 -7.71 28.46
CA THR A 123 7.55 -7.16 29.28
C THR A 123 8.18 -6.27 30.35
N LYS A 124 8.01 -4.95 30.22
CA LYS A 124 7.98 -4.09 31.40
C LYS A 124 6.54 -3.99 31.82
N ASP A 125 6.09 -5.02 32.53
CA ASP A 125 4.84 -4.97 33.27
C ASP A 125 4.90 -3.74 34.17
N THR A 126 3.86 -2.92 34.06
CA THR A 126 3.63 -1.76 34.91
C THR A 126 3.45 -2.22 36.35
N ASP A 127 4.47 -2.06 37.18
CA ASP A 127 4.40 -2.15 38.64
C ASP A 127 3.62 -0.92 39.17
N LEU A 128 2.30 -0.93 39.00
CA LEU A 128 1.40 -0.04 39.74
C LEU A 128 1.25 -0.61 41.15
N LYS A 129 2.20 -0.27 42.02
CA LYS A 129 2.04 -0.43 43.47
C LYS A 129 0.87 0.44 43.92
N ASN A 130 -0.27 -0.19 44.13
CA ASN A 130 -1.40 0.38 44.86
C ASN A 130 -0.95 0.63 46.32
N GLU A 131 -0.36 1.78 46.58
CA GLU A 131 -0.25 2.28 47.94
C GLU A 131 -1.55 2.98 48.30
N LYS A 132 -2.43 2.24 48.99
CA LYS A 132 -3.49 2.83 49.79
C LYS A 132 -2.82 3.70 50.85
N CYS A 133 -3.00 5.01 50.78
CA CYS A 133 -2.77 5.88 51.94
C CYS A 133 -4.13 6.38 52.43
N ALA A 134 -4.58 5.76 53.52
CA ALA A 134 -5.65 6.28 54.34
C ALA A 134 -5.09 7.45 55.17
N CYS A 135 -5.82 8.55 55.22
CA CYS A 135 -5.73 9.58 56.26
C CYS A 135 -7.16 10.05 56.54
#